data_AF-A0A2G8KZB2-F1
#
_entry.id   AF-A0A2G8KZB2-F1
#
_cell.length_a   1.000
_cell.length_b   1.000
_cell.length_c   1.000
_cell.angle_alpha   90.00
_cell.angle_beta   90.00
_cell.angle_gamma   90.00
#
_symmetry.space_group_name_H-M   'P 1'
#
loop_
_entity.id
_entity.type
_entity.pdbx_description
1 polymer ?
#
loop_
_entity_poly.entity_id
_entity_poly.type
_entity_poly.pdbx_seq_one_letter_code
_entity_poly.pdbx_strand_id
1 'polypeptide(L)'
;MLATNNLWQNDKFDQLLLNKIVKPNPATQQPPLQKLFLDSLRKWLCATSGNKQLTEGAVVACVKLCKAASYVKEKTDSKLYEIAFSMLTDLKLLLFNPLKPLSRFQGDVGLMIEFAVACYHLRPGYPDHFATCLSANAPPYFAVVLVRALHTIITKNNMPWWPKIDKLYATAEQLRNLFATMTKNIQQGSSKYPPLSNFKYKVGLKSRDKPGEDSPYPVLLWLVKLVHADPKLMLYVNPDRQGHEIQQSTLQVVQGLMQLMCQDGANVHADVAMLASEALLTLHKTRERELWKQGGPNRNLLGHQVRERIIVSPILGYDKFYTEF
;
A
#
# COMPACT_ATOMS: atom_id res chain seq x y z
N MET A 1 0.22 -6.61 33.39
CA MET A 1 -1.24 -6.78 33.24
C MET A 1 -1.73 -5.80 32.18
N LEU A 2 -2.35 -6.34 31.13
CA LEU A 2 -3.38 -5.79 30.24
C LEU A 2 -3.24 -4.34 29.72
N ALA A 3 -2.77 -4.21 28.47
CA ALA A 3 -3.14 -3.13 27.55
C ALA A 3 -3.35 -3.65 26.12
N THR A 4 -3.94 -4.84 25.97
CA THR A 4 -4.23 -5.48 24.66
C THR A 4 -5.71 -5.47 24.29
N ASN A 5 -6.56 -4.85 25.08
CA ASN A 5 -7.98 -4.77 24.79
C ASN A 5 -8.24 -3.52 23.95
N ASN A 6 -8.61 -3.71 22.69
CA ASN A 6 -9.61 -2.91 21.92
C ASN A 6 -9.34 -2.77 20.42
N LEU A 7 -8.31 -3.42 19.84
CA LEU A 7 -8.08 -3.38 18.38
C LEU A 7 -8.48 -4.66 17.62
N TRP A 8 -9.01 -5.68 18.31
CA TRP A 8 -9.28 -7.03 17.77
C TRP A 8 -10.77 -7.43 17.78
N GLN A 9 -11.71 -6.49 17.62
CA GLN A 9 -13.12 -6.82 17.82
C GLN A 9 -13.85 -7.52 16.65
N ASN A 10 -13.24 -7.70 15.47
CA ASN A 10 -14.03 -8.14 14.30
C ASN A 10 -13.70 -9.50 13.66
N ASP A 11 -12.78 -10.32 14.18
CA ASP A 11 -12.61 -11.67 13.62
C ASP A 11 -12.34 -12.74 14.69
N LYS A 12 -13.36 -13.56 14.94
CA LYS A 12 -13.34 -14.70 15.90
C LYS A 12 -12.26 -15.73 15.54
N PHE A 13 -11.85 -15.78 14.27
CA PHE A 13 -10.82 -16.67 13.75
C PHE A 13 -9.40 -16.26 14.19
N ASP A 14 -9.11 -14.96 14.22
CA ASP A 14 -7.79 -14.43 14.57
C ASP A 14 -7.48 -14.67 16.06
N GLN A 15 -8.47 -14.54 16.94
CA GLN A 15 -8.31 -14.86 18.36
C GLN A 15 -8.14 -16.37 18.62
N LEU A 16 -8.81 -17.22 17.85
CA LEU A 16 -8.69 -18.68 17.95
C LEU A 16 -7.32 -19.18 17.51
N LEU A 17 -6.77 -18.62 16.43
CA LEU A 17 -5.41 -18.92 15.98
C LEU A 17 -4.37 -18.46 17.00
N LEU A 18 -4.48 -17.24 17.52
CA LEU A 18 -3.56 -16.72 18.55
C LEU A 18 -3.62 -17.56 19.84
N ASN A 19 -4.80 -17.91 20.33
CA ASN A 19 -4.93 -18.73 21.55
C ASN A 19 -4.38 -20.15 21.35
N LYS A 20 -4.55 -20.74 20.16
CA LYS A 20 -4.01 -22.07 19.86
C LYS A 20 -2.51 -22.07 19.57
N ILE A 21 -1.92 -20.98 19.11
CA ILE A 21 -0.49 -20.91 18.75
C ILE A 21 0.37 -20.39 19.91
N VAL A 22 -0.15 -19.44 20.70
CA VAL A 22 0.62 -18.73 21.74
C VAL A 22 0.54 -19.42 23.11
N LYS A 23 -0.48 -20.25 23.36
CA LYS A 23 -0.62 -20.99 24.64
C LYS A 23 -0.77 -22.50 24.40
N PRO A 24 0.32 -23.29 24.46
CA PRO A 24 0.19 -24.73 24.48
C PRO A 24 -0.48 -25.18 25.79
N ASN A 25 -1.54 -25.96 25.69
CA ASN A 25 -2.18 -26.61 26.83
C ASN A 25 -1.25 -27.75 27.32
N PRO A 26 -0.80 -27.78 28.59
CA PRO A 26 0.25 -28.70 29.05
C PRO A 26 -0.16 -30.17 29.17
N ALA A 27 -1.37 -30.58 28.75
CA ALA A 27 -1.96 -31.86 29.15
C ALA A 27 -2.27 -32.86 28.01
N THR A 28 -1.60 -32.81 26.83
CA THR A 28 -1.86 -33.83 25.80
C THR A 28 -0.61 -34.22 25.00
N GLN A 29 -0.10 -35.43 25.27
CA GLN A 29 1.03 -36.09 24.59
C GLN A 29 0.62 -36.64 23.20
N GLN A 30 0.17 -35.78 22.29
CA GLN A 30 0.20 -36.06 20.86
C GLN A 30 1.36 -35.26 20.27
N PRO A 31 2.05 -35.70 19.18
CA PRO A 31 2.94 -34.79 18.45
C PRO A 31 2.12 -33.53 18.22
N PRO A 32 2.52 -32.37 18.76
CA PRO A 32 1.57 -31.34 19.13
C PRO A 32 0.85 -30.96 17.84
N LEU A 33 -0.47 -31.12 17.80
CA LEU A 33 -1.31 -30.96 16.60
C LEU A 33 -0.91 -29.74 15.74
N GLN A 34 -0.39 -28.71 16.40
CA GLN A 34 0.28 -27.53 15.85
C GLN A 34 1.43 -27.84 14.87
N LYS A 35 2.41 -28.68 15.24
CA LYS A 35 3.53 -29.07 14.36
C LYS A 35 3.02 -29.78 13.10
N LEU A 36 2.14 -30.77 13.26
CA LEU A 36 1.53 -31.49 12.13
C LEU A 36 0.74 -30.54 11.21
N PHE A 37 0.01 -29.58 11.78
CA PHE A 37 -0.71 -28.58 11.00
C PHE A 37 0.24 -27.67 10.21
N LEU A 38 1.33 -27.20 10.82
CA LEU A 38 2.34 -26.36 10.17
C LEU A 38 3.10 -27.10 9.07
N ASP A 39 3.44 -28.37 9.31
CA ASP A 39 4.06 -29.22 8.30
C ASP A 39 3.12 -29.47 7.12
N SER A 40 1.82 -29.64 7.41
CA SER A 40 0.79 -29.74 6.37
C SER A 40 0.65 -28.45 5.57
N LEU A 41 0.66 -27.28 6.23
CA LEU A 41 0.66 -25.97 5.56
C LEU A 41 1.86 -25.81 4.63
N ARG A 42 3.08 -26.10 5.10
CA ARG A 42 4.29 -26.07 4.25
C ARG A 42 4.16 -26.99 3.05
N LYS A 43 3.65 -28.21 3.26
CA LYS A 43 3.43 -29.18 2.19
C LYS A 43 2.42 -28.68 1.15
N TRP A 44 1.35 -28.00 1.56
CA TRP A 44 0.33 -27.46 0.64
C TRP A 44 0.76 -26.19 -0.08
N LEU A 45 1.68 -25.40 0.50
CA LEU A 45 2.29 -24.25 -0.18
C LEU A 45 3.27 -24.68 -1.27
N CYS A 46 3.94 -25.82 -1.13
CA CYS A 46 4.80 -26.36 -2.18
C CYS A 46 3.98 -26.75 -3.42
N ALA A 47 4.43 -26.31 -4.61
CA ALA A 47 3.74 -26.42 -5.90
C ALA A 47 3.43 -27.85 -6.40
N THR A 48 3.74 -28.87 -5.60
CA THR A 48 3.45 -30.30 -5.80
C THR A 48 2.09 -30.74 -5.26
N SER A 49 1.38 -29.85 -4.56
CA SER A 49 0.02 -30.08 -4.07
C SER A 49 -1.00 -30.03 -5.24
N GLY A 50 -1.42 -31.18 -5.76
CA GLY A 50 -2.46 -31.27 -6.80
C GLY A 50 -3.84 -30.78 -6.35
N ASN A 51 -4.03 -30.47 -5.06
CA ASN A 51 -5.30 -29.99 -4.51
C ASN A 51 -5.31 -28.46 -4.36
N LYS A 52 -5.87 -27.79 -5.38
CA LYS A 52 -5.97 -26.33 -5.45
C LYS A 52 -6.69 -25.70 -4.25
N GLN A 53 -7.74 -26.34 -3.73
CA GLN A 53 -8.51 -25.81 -2.60
C GLN A 53 -7.70 -25.82 -1.29
N LEU A 54 -6.92 -26.88 -1.06
CA LEU A 54 -6.05 -26.97 0.11
C LEU A 54 -4.91 -25.95 0.02
N THR A 55 -4.32 -25.76 -1.16
CA THR A 55 -3.32 -24.70 -1.38
C THR A 55 -3.91 -23.32 -1.14
N GLU A 56 -5.12 -23.03 -1.62
CA GLU A 56 -5.80 -21.76 -1.36
C GLU A 56 -6.08 -21.56 0.15
N GLY A 57 -6.58 -22.58 0.84
CA GLY A 57 -6.77 -22.51 2.30
C GLY A 57 -5.47 -22.30 3.06
N ALA A 58 -4.39 -22.96 2.62
CA ALA A 58 -3.07 -22.84 3.22
C ALA A 58 -2.49 -21.43 3.04
N VAL A 59 -2.65 -20.82 1.86
CA VAL A 59 -2.22 -19.43 1.60
C VAL A 59 -2.91 -18.47 2.56
N VAL A 60 -4.25 -18.54 2.70
CA VAL A 60 -4.98 -17.67 3.63
C VAL A 60 -4.47 -17.84 5.07
N ALA A 61 -4.34 -19.09 5.53
CA ALA A 61 -3.85 -19.38 6.89
C ALA A 61 -2.43 -18.84 7.11
N CYS A 62 -1.54 -19.00 6.15
CA CYS A 62 -0.15 -18.55 6.27
C CYS A 62 -0.01 -17.03 6.18
N VAL A 63 -0.86 -16.33 5.41
CA VAL A 63 -0.94 -14.86 5.44
C VAL A 63 -1.39 -14.36 6.81
N LYS A 64 -2.42 -14.99 7.40
CA LYS A 64 -2.86 -14.67 8.77
C LYS A 64 -1.77 -14.97 9.80
N LEU A 65 -1.01 -16.05 9.61
CA LEU A 65 0.16 -16.38 10.44
C LEU A 65 1.25 -15.31 10.34
N CYS A 66 1.58 -14.84 9.13
CA CYS A 66 2.54 -13.75 8.91
C CYS A 66 2.06 -12.45 9.57
N LYS A 67 0.78 -12.12 9.42
CA LYS A 67 0.17 -10.97 10.10
C LYS A 67 0.32 -11.10 11.61
N ALA A 68 -0.05 -12.24 12.21
CA ALA A 68 0.10 -12.49 13.64
C ALA A 68 1.57 -12.39 14.10
N ALA A 69 2.50 -12.97 13.35
CA ALA A 69 3.94 -12.90 13.62
C ALA A 69 4.46 -11.45 13.59
N SER A 70 3.88 -10.58 12.76
CA SER A 70 4.27 -9.16 12.71
C SER A 70 3.96 -8.40 14.01
N TYR A 71 2.99 -8.86 14.81
CA TYR A 71 2.64 -8.28 16.11
C TYR A 71 3.52 -8.80 17.26
N VAL A 72 4.47 -9.69 17.00
CA VAL A 72 5.42 -10.13 18.02
C VAL A 72 6.57 -9.12 18.09
N LYS A 73 6.76 -8.49 19.26
CA LYS A 73 7.83 -7.51 19.49
C LYS A 73 9.22 -8.15 19.44
N GLU A 74 9.41 -9.26 20.15
CA GLU A 74 10.69 -9.96 20.28
C GLU A 74 10.76 -11.09 19.25
N LYS A 75 11.43 -10.82 18.13
CA LYS A 75 11.51 -11.75 16.99
C LYS A 75 12.54 -12.86 17.20
N THR A 76 13.57 -12.63 18.02
CA THR A 76 14.77 -13.48 18.15
C THR A 76 14.50 -14.87 18.71
N ASP A 77 13.53 -15.02 19.61
CA ASP A 77 13.18 -16.32 20.23
C ASP A 77 11.76 -16.80 19.86
N SER A 78 11.12 -16.11 18.91
CA SER A 78 9.76 -16.43 18.53
C SER A 78 9.73 -17.52 17.45
N LYS A 79 9.41 -18.75 17.86
CA LYS A 79 9.10 -19.84 16.92
C LYS A 79 8.05 -19.44 15.88
N LEU A 80 7.09 -18.62 16.27
CA LEU A 80 6.06 -18.08 15.37
C LEU A 80 6.69 -17.20 14.27
N TYR A 81 7.64 -16.35 14.64
CA TYR A 81 8.41 -15.55 13.67
C TYR A 81 9.21 -16.44 12.72
N GLU A 82 9.96 -17.42 13.23
CA GLU A 82 10.74 -18.36 12.40
C GLU A 82 9.87 -19.09 11.38
N ILE A 83 8.73 -19.61 11.82
CA ILE A 83 7.78 -20.32 10.96
C ILE A 83 7.23 -19.37 9.88
N ALA A 84 6.72 -18.21 10.28
CA ALA A 84 6.18 -17.23 9.33
C ALA A 84 7.24 -16.76 8.33
N PHE A 85 8.46 -16.50 8.81
CA PHE A 85 9.58 -16.06 7.98
C PHE A 85 9.97 -17.10 6.93
N SER A 86 9.92 -18.39 7.27
CA SER A 86 10.19 -19.49 6.35
C SER A 86 9.19 -19.58 5.19
N MET A 87 7.96 -19.10 5.38
CA MET A 87 6.87 -19.18 4.40
C MET A 87 6.77 -17.95 3.48
N LEU A 88 7.49 -16.85 3.78
CA LEU A 88 7.35 -15.58 3.06
C LEU A 88 7.65 -15.70 1.56
N THR A 89 8.70 -16.46 1.20
CA THR A 89 9.12 -16.61 -0.20
C THR A 89 8.07 -17.36 -1.01
N ASP A 90 7.57 -18.48 -0.49
CA ASP A 90 6.55 -19.30 -1.16
C ASP A 90 5.25 -18.53 -1.31
N LEU A 91 4.82 -17.82 -0.26
CA LEU A 91 3.64 -16.95 -0.32
C LEU A 91 3.79 -15.85 -1.35
N LYS A 92 4.95 -15.21 -1.44
CA LYS A 92 5.22 -14.20 -2.47
C LYS A 92 5.11 -14.79 -3.88
N LEU A 93 5.69 -15.97 -4.10
CA LEU A 93 5.64 -16.67 -5.39
C LEU A 93 4.23 -17.15 -5.76
N LEU A 94 3.36 -17.41 -4.78
CA LEU A 94 1.97 -17.82 -5.02
C LEU A 94 1.03 -16.62 -5.23
N LEU A 95 1.18 -15.57 -4.42
CA LEU A 95 0.30 -14.40 -4.43
C LEU A 95 0.68 -13.41 -5.54
N PHE A 96 1.98 -13.26 -5.84
CA PHE A 96 2.48 -12.32 -6.85
C PHE A 96 3.05 -13.05 -8.07
N ASN A 97 2.31 -14.04 -8.59
CA ASN A 97 2.65 -14.70 -9.85
C ASN A 97 1.83 -14.14 -11.01
N PRO A 98 2.41 -13.35 -11.93
CA PRO A 98 1.68 -12.85 -13.08
C PRO A 98 1.35 -13.95 -14.11
N LEU A 99 2.14 -15.03 -14.17
CA LEU A 99 2.01 -16.09 -15.17
C LEU A 99 1.05 -17.21 -14.75
N LYS A 100 0.99 -17.50 -13.44
CA LYS A 100 0.12 -18.55 -12.88
C LYS A 100 -0.66 -18.03 -11.68
N PRO A 101 -1.58 -17.07 -11.89
CA PRO A 101 -2.36 -16.53 -10.80
C PRO A 101 -3.31 -17.61 -10.25
N LEU A 102 -3.33 -17.78 -8.94
CA LEU A 102 -4.28 -18.68 -8.27
C LEU A 102 -5.71 -18.15 -8.47
N SER A 103 -6.61 -18.99 -8.98
CA SER A 103 -7.96 -18.55 -9.40
C SER A 103 -8.77 -17.85 -8.30
N ARG A 104 -8.60 -18.23 -7.03
CA ARG A 104 -9.26 -17.52 -5.92
C ARG A 104 -8.61 -16.16 -5.62
N PHE A 105 -7.29 -16.04 -5.76
CA PHE A 105 -6.55 -14.83 -5.39
C PHE A 105 -6.40 -13.83 -6.53
N GLN A 106 -6.78 -14.23 -7.74
CA GLN A 106 -7.06 -13.31 -8.84
C GLN A 106 -7.90 -12.11 -8.33
N GLY A 107 -8.90 -12.32 -7.46
CA GLY A 107 -9.75 -11.24 -6.91
C GLY A 107 -9.54 -10.86 -5.44
N ASP A 108 -8.67 -11.53 -4.69
CA ASP A 108 -8.49 -11.26 -3.26
C ASP A 108 -7.35 -10.25 -3.01
N VAL A 109 -7.54 -9.07 -3.59
CA VAL A 109 -6.66 -7.90 -3.40
C VAL A 109 -6.50 -7.58 -1.91
N GLY A 110 -7.52 -7.85 -1.09
CA GLY A 110 -7.47 -7.68 0.36
C GLY A 110 -6.40 -8.54 1.02
N LEU A 111 -6.41 -9.85 0.75
CA LEU A 111 -5.41 -10.79 1.27
C LEU A 111 -4.00 -10.44 0.78
N MET A 112 -3.85 -10.04 -0.49
CA MET A 112 -2.56 -9.62 -1.03
C MET A 112 -2.01 -8.37 -0.33
N ILE A 113 -2.87 -7.40 0.00
CA ILE A 113 -2.49 -6.22 0.80
C ILE A 113 -2.09 -6.65 2.21
N GLU A 114 -2.88 -7.50 2.88
CA GLU A 114 -2.54 -8.01 4.23
C GLU A 114 -1.17 -8.69 4.22
N PHE A 115 -0.90 -9.52 3.22
CA PHE A 115 0.38 -10.18 3.07
C PHE A 115 1.52 -9.20 2.79
N ALA A 116 1.34 -8.23 1.88
CA ALA A 116 2.37 -7.25 1.56
C ALA A 116 2.79 -6.42 2.78
N VAL A 117 1.80 -5.96 3.57
CA VAL A 117 2.05 -5.22 4.83
C VAL A 117 2.75 -6.10 5.86
N ALA A 118 2.28 -7.34 6.06
CA ALA A 118 2.91 -8.27 7.00
C ALA A 118 4.35 -8.63 6.59
N CYS A 119 4.58 -8.86 5.30
CA CYS A 119 5.90 -9.14 4.74
C CYS A 119 6.88 -8.00 5.03
N TYR A 120 6.44 -6.75 4.81
CA TYR A 120 7.23 -5.57 5.15
C TYR A 120 7.58 -5.47 6.64
N HIS A 121 6.60 -5.67 7.53
CA HIS A 121 6.83 -5.65 8.96
C HIS A 121 7.78 -6.77 9.43
N LEU A 122 7.74 -7.94 8.79
CA LEU A 122 8.58 -9.08 9.14
C LEU A 122 10.01 -8.93 8.61
N ARG A 123 10.20 -8.38 7.40
CA ARG A 123 11.48 -8.31 6.69
C ARG A 123 11.73 -6.94 6.01
N PRO A 124 11.77 -5.81 6.73
CA PRO A 124 11.82 -4.47 6.14
C PRO A 124 13.01 -4.17 5.22
N GLY A 125 14.14 -4.86 5.41
CA GLY A 125 15.34 -4.68 4.59
C GLY A 125 15.34 -5.46 3.27
N TYR A 126 14.28 -6.20 2.94
CA TYR A 126 14.22 -6.93 1.67
C TYR A 126 14.07 -5.94 0.49
N PRO A 127 15.00 -5.93 -0.48
CA PRO A 127 15.01 -4.92 -1.53
C PRO A 127 13.80 -5.02 -2.47
N ASP A 128 13.28 -6.24 -2.68
CA ASP A 128 12.27 -6.52 -3.69
C ASP A 128 10.86 -6.73 -3.11
N HIS A 129 10.47 -6.03 -2.04
CA HIS A 129 9.11 -6.18 -1.49
C HIS A 129 8.03 -6.01 -2.55
N PHE A 130 8.20 -5.02 -3.41
CA PHE A 130 7.20 -4.57 -4.37
C PHE A 130 7.68 -4.62 -5.82
N ALA A 131 8.87 -5.16 -6.11
CA ALA A 131 9.44 -5.22 -7.45
C ALA A 131 8.48 -5.85 -8.47
N THR A 132 7.77 -6.91 -8.07
CA THR A 132 6.78 -7.57 -8.93
C THR A 132 5.58 -6.67 -9.25
N CYS A 133 5.16 -5.81 -8.31
CA CYS A 133 4.05 -4.87 -8.52
C CYS A 133 4.47 -3.64 -9.34
N LEU A 134 5.76 -3.32 -9.35
CA LEU A 134 6.34 -2.17 -10.05
C LEU A 134 6.83 -2.53 -11.47
N SER A 135 6.79 -3.81 -11.85
CA SER A 135 7.16 -4.27 -13.18
C SER A 135 6.23 -3.69 -14.26
N ALA A 136 6.80 -3.33 -15.41
CA ALA A 136 6.04 -2.81 -16.55
C ALA A 136 4.96 -3.77 -17.08
N ASN A 137 5.17 -5.08 -16.89
CA ASN A 137 4.25 -6.14 -17.31
C ASN A 137 3.37 -6.64 -16.14
N ALA A 138 3.36 -5.93 -15.01
CA ALA A 138 2.55 -6.31 -13.87
C ALA A 138 1.06 -6.20 -14.21
N PRO A 139 0.23 -7.17 -13.79
CA PRO A 139 -1.21 -7.05 -13.88
C PRO A 139 -1.73 -5.79 -13.16
N PRO A 140 -2.80 -5.13 -13.65
CA PRO A 140 -3.24 -3.83 -13.13
C PRO A 140 -3.60 -3.82 -11.64
N TYR A 141 -4.16 -4.93 -11.15
CA TYR A 141 -4.53 -5.07 -9.74
C TYR A 141 -3.31 -5.11 -8.81
N PHE A 142 -2.11 -5.46 -9.29
CA PHE A 142 -0.88 -5.34 -8.49
C PHE A 142 -0.57 -3.87 -8.15
N ALA A 143 -0.87 -2.93 -9.04
CA ALA A 143 -0.71 -1.51 -8.75
C ALA A 143 -1.65 -1.08 -7.61
N VAL A 144 -2.88 -1.60 -7.56
CA VAL A 144 -3.82 -1.37 -6.44
C VAL A 144 -3.28 -1.96 -5.13
N VAL A 145 -2.74 -3.19 -5.16
CA VAL A 145 -2.14 -3.83 -3.98
C VAL A 145 -0.97 -2.99 -3.47
N LEU A 146 -0.07 -2.57 -4.35
CA LEU A 146 1.08 -1.73 -4.03
C LEU A 146 0.67 -0.46 -3.28
N VAL A 147 -0.17 0.37 -3.90
CA VAL A 147 -0.48 1.70 -3.36
C VAL A 147 -1.27 1.62 -2.05
N ARG A 148 -2.15 0.61 -1.92
CA ARG A 148 -2.91 0.37 -0.69
C ARG A 148 -2.06 -0.22 0.44
N ALA A 149 -1.11 -1.10 0.13
CA ALA A 149 -0.17 -1.63 1.11
C ALA A 149 0.72 -0.52 1.67
N LEU A 150 1.33 0.30 0.79
CA LEU A 150 2.14 1.46 1.19
C LEU A 150 1.34 2.43 2.07
N HIS A 151 0.11 2.74 1.69
CA HIS A 151 -0.73 3.65 2.47
C HIS A 151 -1.07 3.05 3.84
N THR A 152 -1.31 1.74 3.90
CA THR A 152 -1.56 1.04 5.16
C THR A 152 -0.32 1.06 6.07
N ILE A 153 0.87 0.84 5.52
CA ILE A 153 2.14 0.93 6.27
C ILE A 153 2.34 2.34 6.83
N ILE A 154 1.96 3.40 6.11
CA ILE A 154 2.07 4.78 6.60
C ILE A 154 1.02 5.08 7.69
N THR A 155 -0.26 4.79 7.40
CA THR A 155 -1.39 5.30 8.22
C THR A 155 -1.79 4.39 9.38
N LYS A 156 -1.46 3.10 9.34
CA LYS A 156 -1.80 2.14 10.38
C LYS A 156 -0.57 1.63 11.15
N ASN A 157 0.52 2.40 11.19
CA ASN A 157 1.74 2.01 11.89
C ASN A 157 1.64 2.19 13.40
N ASN A 158 0.82 1.36 14.05
CA ASN A 158 0.43 1.58 15.45
C ASN A 158 1.37 0.93 16.47
N MET A 159 2.33 0.12 16.03
CA MET A 159 3.25 -0.59 16.94
C MET A 159 4.63 0.08 16.92
N PRO A 160 5.25 0.34 18.09
CA PRO A 160 6.52 1.06 18.16
C PRO A 160 7.71 0.28 17.56
N TRP A 161 7.61 -1.04 17.41
CA TRP A 161 8.64 -1.90 16.80
C TRP A 161 8.43 -2.13 15.30
N TRP A 162 7.34 -1.64 14.72
CA TRP A 162 7.13 -1.78 13.29
C TRP A 162 8.04 -0.82 12.52
N PRO A 163 8.60 -1.28 11.38
CA PRO A 163 9.48 -0.46 10.57
C PRO A 163 8.72 0.76 10.02
N LYS A 164 9.40 1.92 9.99
CA LYS A 164 8.89 3.09 9.27
C LYS A 164 8.98 2.84 7.77
N ILE A 165 8.32 3.67 6.97
CA ILE A 165 8.29 3.54 5.50
C ILE A 165 9.64 3.93 4.83
N ASP A 166 10.61 4.42 5.60
CA ASP A 166 11.89 4.95 5.11
C ASP A 166 12.67 3.98 4.23
N LYS A 167 12.55 2.67 4.47
CA LYS A 167 13.22 1.63 3.67
C LYS A 167 12.66 1.51 2.25
N LEU A 168 11.47 2.03 2.00
CA LEU A 168 10.82 1.99 0.68
C LEU A 168 11.01 3.29 -0.12
N TYR A 169 11.71 4.29 0.41
CA TYR A 169 11.99 5.53 -0.32
C TYR A 169 12.79 5.33 -1.61
N ALA A 170 13.56 4.23 -1.74
CA ALA A 170 14.21 3.86 -3.00
C ALA A 170 13.21 3.60 -4.15
N THR A 171 11.93 3.34 -3.85
CA THR A 171 10.87 3.13 -4.86
C THR A 171 10.22 4.43 -5.35
N ALA A 172 10.64 5.59 -4.85
CA ALA A 172 10.01 6.89 -5.13
C ALA A 172 9.91 7.21 -6.63
N GLU A 173 10.97 6.97 -7.40
CA GLU A 173 11.00 7.24 -8.84
C GLU A 173 9.95 6.40 -9.59
N GLN A 174 9.84 5.12 -9.26
CA GLN A 174 8.89 4.20 -9.88
C GLN A 174 7.44 4.60 -9.52
N LEU A 175 7.21 5.07 -8.29
CA LEU A 175 5.91 5.59 -7.86
C LEU A 175 5.54 6.89 -8.57
N ARG A 176 6.49 7.81 -8.78
CA ARG A 176 6.27 9.03 -9.59
C ARG A 176 5.92 8.70 -11.03
N ASN A 177 6.60 7.73 -11.63
CA ASN A 177 6.33 7.27 -12.99
C ASN A 177 4.93 6.64 -13.11
N LEU A 178 4.54 5.84 -12.11
CA LEU A 178 3.18 5.29 -12.03
C LEU A 178 2.13 6.40 -11.91
N PHE A 179 2.36 7.40 -11.07
CA PHE A 179 1.49 8.56 -10.92
C PHE A 179 1.33 9.34 -12.22
N ALA A 180 2.44 9.70 -12.88
CA ALA A 180 2.41 10.40 -14.16
C ALA A 180 1.66 9.60 -15.24
N THR A 181 1.83 8.27 -15.26
CA THR A 181 1.12 7.38 -16.19
C THR A 181 -0.39 7.38 -15.94
N MET A 182 -0.81 7.26 -14.68
CA MET A 182 -2.23 7.26 -14.31
C MET A 182 -2.91 8.60 -14.62
N THR A 183 -2.23 9.72 -14.33
CA THR A 183 -2.74 11.06 -14.65
C THR A 183 -2.92 11.26 -16.16
N LYS A 184 -1.97 10.80 -16.99
CA LYS A 184 -2.08 10.84 -18.46
C LYS A 184 -3.23 9.98 -18.99
N ASN A 185 -3.41 8.78 -18.44
CA ASN A 185 -4.47 7.86 -18.88
C ASN A 185 -5.87 8.47 -18.68
N ILE A 186 -6.08 9.20 -17.58
CA ILE A 186 -7.35 9.90 -17.32
C ILE A 186 -7.57 11.06 -18.29
N GLN A 187 -6.53 11.84 -18.58
CA GLN A 187 -6.61 12.95 -19.54
C GLN A 187 -6.97 12.48 -20.95
N GLN A 188 -6.43 11.33 -21.36
CA GLN A 188 -6.60 10.78 -22.71
C GLN A 188 -7.83 9.88 -22.84
N GLY A 189 -8.65 9.73 -21.79
CA GLY A 189 -9.80 8.80 -21.78
C GLY A 189 -9.42 7.35 -22.11
N SER A 190 -8.14 6.99 -21.99
CA SER A 190 -7.57 5.75 -22.50
C SER A 190 -7.55 4.70 -21.40
N SER A 191 -8.51 3.76 -21.42
CA SER A 191 -8.44 2.57 -20.58
C SER A 191 -7.52 1.54 -21.23
N LYS A 192 -6.22 1.59 -20.90
CA LYS A 192 -5.26 0.51 -21.22
C LYS A 192 -5.39 -0.69 -20.27
N TYR A 193 -6.41 -0.72 -19.42
CA TYR A 193 -6.56 -1.72 -18.36
C TYR A 193 -7.66 -2.73 -18.74
N PRO A 194 -7.37 -4.05 -18.80
CA PRO A 194 -8.39 -5.06 -19.01
C PRO A 194 -9.40 -5.10 -17.84
N PRO A 195 -10.63 -5.60 -18.07
CA PRO A 195 -11.71 -5.45 -17.11
C PRO A 195 -11.41 -6.07 -15.75
N LEU A 196 -11.54 -5.31 -14.67
CA LEU A 196 -11.48 -5.82 -13.31
C LEU A 196 -12.80 -6.49 -12.89
N SER A 197 -13.83 -6.50 -13.75
CA SER A 197 -15.16 -7.06 -13.49
C SER A 197 -15.19 -8.56 -13.13
N ASN A 198 -14.11 -9.31 -13.39
CA ASN A 198 -13.95 -10.69 -12.92
C ASN A 198 -13.52 -10.80 -11.45
N PHE A 199 -13.22 -9.68 -10.78
CA PHE A 199 -12.70 -9.63 -9.41
C PHE A 199 -13.79 -9.16 -8.42
N LYS A 200 -14.59 -10.10 -7.93
CA LYS A 200 -15.62 -9.83 -6.91
C LYS A 200 -15.00 -9.41 -5.58
N TYR A 201 -14.93 -8.10 -5.35
CA TYR A 201 -14.77 -7.52 -4.02
C TYR A 201 -16.06 -7.77 -3.21
N LYS A 202 -15.97 -8.51 -2.12
CA LYS A 202 -16.99 -8.45 -1.06
C LYS A 202 -16.51 -7.43 -0.03
N VAL A 203 -16.74 -6.16 -0.33
CA VAL A 203 -16.87 -5.13 0.71
C VAL A 203 -18.27 -4.57 0.59
N GLY A 204 -19.09 -4.85 1.59
CA GLY A 204 -20.45 -4.34 1.65
C GLY A 204 -20.44 -2.83 1.75
N LEU A 205 -20.69 -2.16 0.63
CA LEU A 205 -21.22 -0.82 0.59
C LEU A 205 -22.35 -0.85 -0.43
N LYS A 206 -23.59 -0.81 0.06
CA LYS A 206 -24.73 -0.50 -0.78
C LYS A 206 -24.63 0.98 -1.14
N SER A 207 -24.12 1.32 -2.33
CA SER A 207 -24.47 2.59 -2.96
C SER A 207 -24.43 2.47 -4.48
N ARG A 208 -25.55 2.94 -5.00
CA ARG A 208 -25.98 3.24 -6.37
C ARG A 208 -24.91 3.94 -7.22
N ASP A 209 -24.94 3.62 -8.52
CA ASP A 209 -24.20 4.21 -9.65
C ASP A 209 -22.66 4.20 -9.54
N LYS A 210 -22.06 3.07 -9.93
CA LYS A 210 -20.59 2.95 -10.08
C LYS A 210 -20.16 3.32 -11.50
N PRO A 211 -19.25 4.30 -11.69
CA PRO A 211 -18.45 4.32 -12.91
C PRO A 211 -17.63 3.02 -12.97
N GLY A 212 -17.55 2.43 -14.16
CA GLY A 212 -17.04 1.08 -14.40
C GLY A 212 -15.73 0.78 -13.68
N GLU A 213 -15.64 -0.41 -13.09
CA GLU A 213 -14.51 -0.89 -12.28
C GLU A 213 -13.22 -1.10 -13.09
N ASP A 214 -13.22 -0.71 -14.37
CA ASP A 214 -12.13 -0.78 -15.35
C ASP A 214 -11.38 0.56 -15.49
N SER A 215 -11.45 1.37 -14.43
CA SER A 215 -10.95 2.74 -14.42
C SER A 215 -9.56 2.83 -13.76
N PRO A 216 -8.61 3.65 -14.27
CA PRO A 216 -7.36 3.99 -13.56
C PRO A 216 -7.60 4.68 -12.21
N TYR A 217 -8.83 5.10 -11.97
CA TYR A 217 -9.27 5.87 -10.83
C TYR A 217 -8.91 5.31 -9.44
N PRO A 218 -9.10 4.01 -9.12
CA PRO A 218 -8.75 3.50 -7.80
C PRO A 218 -7.25 3.64 -7.52
N VAL A 219 -6.39 3.35 -8.49
CA VAL A 219 -4.93 3.49 -8.29
C VAL A 219 -4.56 4.94 -8.11
N LEU A 220 -5.10 5.84 -8.93
CA LEU A 220 -4.82 7.26 -8.82
C LEU A 220 -5.27 7.85 -7.48
N LEU A 221 -6.50 7.54 -7.04
CA LEU A 221 -7.01 7.98 -5.75
C LEU A 221 -6.05 7.58 -4.61
N TRP A 222 -5.58 6.33 -4.61
CA TRP A 222 -4.63 5.87 -3.59
C TRP A 222 -3.23 6.48 -3.73
N LEU A 223 -2.77 6.81 -4.94
CA LEU A 223 -1.53 7.56 -5.13
C LEU A 223 -1.61 8.98 -4.55
N VAL A 224 -2.74 9.67 -4.75
CA VAL A 224 -2.96 10.98 -4.13
C VAL A 224 -3.03 10.86 -2.61
N LYS A 225 -3.70 9.82 -2.07
CA LYS A 225 -3.70 9.52 -0.63
C LYS A 225 -2.30 9.27 -0.09
N LEU A 226 -1.43 8.60 -0.85
CA LEU A 226 -0.04 8.37 -0.47
C LEU A 226 0.74 9.69 -0.37
N VAL A 227 0.61 10.56 -1.37
CA VAL A 227 1.26 11.89 -1.35
C VAL A 227 0.77 12.70 -0.16
N HIS A 228 -0.54 12.66 0.13
CA HIS A 228 -1.12 13.34 1.28
C HIS A 228 -0.59 12.79 2.61
N ALA A 229 -0.47 11.46 2.74
CA ALA A 229 -0.07 10.80 3.99
C ALA A 229 1.43 10.91 4.29
N ASP A 230 2.29 10.78 3.28
CA ASP A 230 3.74 10.99 3.40
C ASP A 230 4.31 11.56 2.08
N PRO A 231 4.41 12.90 1.94
CA PRO A 231 4.97 13.52 0.75
C PRO A 231 6.42 13.08 0.46
N LYS A 232 7.19 12.72 1.49
CA LYS A 232 8.60 12.33 1.35
C LYS A 232 8.75 11.04 0.56
N LEU A 233 7.78 10.13 0.62
CA LEU A 233 7.78 8.88 -0.16
C LEU A 233 7.88 9.14 -1.67
N MET A 234 7.21 10.18 -2.16
CA MET A 234 7.19 10.53 -3.59
C MET A 234 8.28 11.55 -3.96
N LEU A 235 8.77 12.33 -3.00
CA LEU A 235 9.79 13.36 -3.23
C LEU A 235 11.22 12.89 -2.97
N TYR A 236 11.41 11.71 -2.40
CA TYR A 236 12.73 11.20 -2.11
C TYR A 236 13.58 11.06 -3.38
N VAL A 237 14.81 11.53 -3.25
CA VAL A 237 15.90 11.40 -4.23
C VAL A 237 17.11 10.93 -3.42
N ASN A 238 17.87 9.98 -3.98
CA ASN A 238 19.07 9.48 -3.32
C ASN A 238 20.06 10.66 -3.09
N PRO A 239 20.58 10.88 -1.87
CA PRO A 239 21.54 11.94 -1.56
C PRO A 239 22.77 11.97 -2.47
N ASP A 240 23.15 10.83 -3.06
CA ASP A 240 24.28 10.74 -4.00
C ASP A 240 23.97 11.38 -5.37
N ARG A 241 22.72 11.75 -5.63
CA ARG A 241 22.27 12.38 -6.88
C ARG A 241 22.15 13.90 -6.76
N GLN A 242 22.34 14.61 -7.87
CA GLN A 242 22.44 16.08 -7.90
C GLN A 242 21.13 16.77 -7.48
N GLY A 243 21.24 17.92 -6.80
CA GLY A 243 20.10 18.69 -6.29
C GLY A 243 19.04 19.11 -7.33
N HIS A 244 19.39 19.15 -8.61
CA HIS A 244 18.44 19.39 -9.71
C HIS A 244 17.34 18.32 -9.81
N GLU A 245 17.65 17.05 -9.51
CA GLU A 245 16.66 15.96 -9.55
C GLU A 245 15.57 16.12 -8.48
N ILE A 246 15.91 16.72 -7.35
CA ILE A 246 14.96 16.96 -6.25
C ILE A 246 13.91 18.00 -6.68
N GLN A 247 14.35 19.05 -7.37
CA GLN A 247 13.45 20.09 -7.90
C GLN A 247 12.54 19.52 -8.99
N GLN A 248 13.09 18.72 -9.90
CA GLN A 248 12.31 18.05 -10.95
C GLN A 248 11.27 17.07 -10.38
N SER A 249 11.66 16.26 -9.39
CA SER A 249 10.75 15.33 -8.71
C SER A 249 9.60 16.06 -8.03
N THR A 250 9.89 17.20 -7.39
CA THR A 250 8.87 18.04 -6.76
C THR A 250 7.94 18.68 -7.78
N LEU A 251 8.51 19.25 -8.85
CA LEU A 251 7.75 19.85 -9.93
C LEU A 251 6.81 18.83 -10.57
N GLN A 252 7.28 17.61 -10.84
CA GLN A 252 6.50 16.54 -11.44
C GLN A 252 5.28 16.17 -10.59
N VAL A 253 5.46 16.00 -9.28
CA VAL A 253 4.36 15.66 -8.37
C VAL A 253 3.36 16.82 -8.26
N VAL A 254 3.85 18.05 -8.08
CA VAL A 254 3.01 19.25 -8.00
C VAL A 254 2.20 19.46 -9.27
N GLN A 255 2.83 19.40 -10.44
CA GLN A 255 2.13 19.54 -11.72
C GLN A 255 1.07 18.45 -11.90
N GLY A 256 1.38 17.21 -11.53
CA GLY A 256 0.40 16.12 -11.59
C GLY A 256 -0.81 16.36 -10.69
N LEU A 257 -0.61 16.82 -9.44
CA LEU A 257 -1.71 17.15 -8.53
C LEU A 257 -2.53 18.35 -9.03
N MET A 258 -1.87 19.40 -9.52
CA MET A 258 -2.54 20.57 -10.11
C MET A 258 -3.38 20.19 -11.32
N GLN A 259 -2.89 19.27 -12.16
CA GLN A 259 -3.66 18.74 -13.29
C GLN A 259 -4.90 17.98 -12.85
N LEU A 260 -4.88 17.28 -11.71
CA LEU A 260 -6.07 16.61 -11.17
C LEU A 260 -7.07 17.59 -10.56
N MET A 261 -6.58 18.68 -9.98
CA MET A 261 -7.39 19.72 -9.33
C MET A 261 -8.06 20.68 -10.33
N CYS A 262 -7.33 21.11 -11.37
CA CYS A 262 -7.76 22.16 -12.30
C CYS A 262 -8.45 21.63 -13.58
N GLN A 263 -8.82 20.35 -13.63
CA GLN A 263 -9.48 19.80 -14.82
C GLN A 263 -10.94 20.22 -14.88
N ASP A 264 -11.24 21.17 -15.75
CA ASP A 264 -12.58 21.60 -16.14
C ASP A 264 -13.22 20.54 -17.06
N GLY A 265 -13.74 19.44 -16.50
CA GLY A 265 -14.45 18.44 -17.32
C GLY A 265 -14.63 17.06 -16.68
N ALA A 266 -15.72 16.40 -17.08
CA ALA A 266 -16.38 15.21 -16.50
C ALA A 266 -15.56 13.92 -16.27
N ASN A 267 -14.23 13.93 -16.43
CA ASN A 267 -13.38 12.74 -16.41
C ASN A 267 -12.64 12.51 -15.07
N VAL A 268 -12.52 13.53 -14.21
CA VAL A 268 -11.93 13.40 -12.87
C VAL A 268 -13.05 13.46 -11.83
N HIS A 269 -13.13 12.44 -10.98
CA HIS A 269 -14.12 12.42 -9.90
C HIS A 269 -13.80 13.50 -8.85
N ALA A 270 -14.82 14.17 -8.34
CA ALA A 270 -14.67 15.33 -7.46
C ALA A 270 -13.84 15.05 -6.19
N ASP A 271 -13.88 13.82 -5.67
CA ASP A 271 -13.13 13.42 -4.49
C ASP A 271 -11.60 13.35 -4.73
N VAL A 272 -11.16 12.99 -5.93
CA VAL A 272 -9.74 13.00 -6.33
C VAL A 272 -9.26 14.43 -6.49
N ALA A 273 -10.06 15.31 -7.08
CA ALA A 273 -9.72 16.73 -7.19
C ALA A 273 -9.60 17.39 -5.81
N MET A 274 -10.55 17.12 -4.91
CA MET A 274 -10.52 17.59 -3.53
C MET A 274 -9.30 17.04 -2.78
N LEU A 275 -9.03 15.74 -2.85
CA LEU A 275 -7.87 15.16 -2.19
C LEU A 275 -6.54 15.64 -2.79
N ALA A 276 -6.47 15.89 -4.09
CA ALA A 276 -5.28 16.46 -4.73
C ALA A 276 -4.98 17.87 -4.19
N SER A 277 -6.03 18.64 -3.91
CA SER A 277 -5.93 19.95 -3.30
C SER A 277 -5.40 19.90 -1.85
N GLU A 278 -5.86 18.93 -1.04
CA GLU A 278 -5.35 18.67 0.32
C GLU A 278 -3.91 18.16 0.31
N ALA A 279 -3.56 17.33 -0.67
CA ALA A 279 -2.19 16.84 -0.86
C ALA A 279 -1.23 17.98 -1.21
N LEU A 280 -1.64 18.93 -2.07
CA LEU A 280 -0.87 20.13 -2.40
C LEU A 280 -0.63 21.01 -1.18
N LEU A 281 -1.67 21.23 -0.37
CA LEU A 281 -1.59 21.94 0.91
C LEU A 281 -0.58 21.29 1.86
N THR A 282 -0.67 19.97 2.02
CA THR A 282 0.24 19.22 2.90
C THR A 282 1.68 19.28 2.40
N LEU A 283 1.89 19.19 1.09
CA LEU A 283 3.21 19.33 0.48
C LEU A 283 3.79 20.73 0.73
N HIS A 284 2.98 21.79 0.65
CA HIS A 284 3.41 23.15 0.99
C HIS A 284 3.85 23.27 2.46
N LYS A 285 3.02 22.83 3.41
CA LYS A 285 3.34 22.89 4.84
C LYS A 285 4.55 22.04 5.23
N THR A 286 4.76 20.91 4.55
CA THR A 286 5.92 20.02 4.79
C THR A 286 7.21 20.61 4.22
N ARG A 287 7.10 21.35 3.10
CA ARG A 287 8.21 22.11 2.51
C ARG A 287 8.74 23.19 3.45
N GLU A 288 7.85 23.89 4.15
CA GLU A 288 8.24 24.92 5.13
C GLU A 288 8.96 24.34 6.35
N ARG A 289 8.60 23.13 6.77
CA ARG A 289 9.09 22.55 8.02
C ARG A 289 10.40 21.76 7.89
N GLU A 290 10.56 20.88 6.91
CA GLU A 290 11.65 19.87 7.00
C GLU A 290 12.37 19.50 5.70
N LEU A 291 11.77 19.60 4.52
CA LEU A 291 12.34 18.94 3.33
C LEU A 291 13.46 19.71 2.61
N TRP A 292 13.73 20.98 2.95
CA TRP A 292 14.65 21.84 2.16
C TRP A 292 15.50 22.80 2.99
N LYS A 293 16.24 22.31 3.98
CA LYS A 293 17.29 23.11 4.66
C LYS A 293 18.53 23.38 3.78
N GLN A 294 18.65 22.81 2.58
CA GLN A 294 19.79 23.04 1.68
C GLN A 294 19.34 23.37 0.23
N GLY A 295 19.59 24.61 -0.22
CA GLY A 295 19.77 24.96 -1.65
C GLY A 295 18.75 25.87 -2.38
N GLY A 296 19.06 27.18 -2.51
CA GLY A 296 18.94 27.96 -3.76
C GLY A 296 17.71 28.85 -4.08
N PRO A 297 17.83 29.86 -4.97
CA PRO A 297 16.92 31.01 -5.14
C PRO A 297 15.63 30.76 -5.96
N ASN A 298 15.48 29.61 -6.60
CA ASN A 298 14.26 29.25 -7.39
C ASN A 298 13.02 28.96 -6.52
N ARG A 299 13.03 29.35 -5.24
CA ARG A 299 11.96 29.08 -4.26
C ARG A 299 10.62 29.75 -4.61
N ASN A 300 10.67 30.88 -5.32
CA ASN A 300 9.52 31.78 -5.46
C ASN A 300 8.58 31.40 -6.61
N LEU A 301 9.07 30.84 -7.71
CA LEU A 301 8.23 30.62 -8.91
C LEU A 301 7.19 29.51 -8.72
N LEU A 302 7.61 28.37 -8.14
CA LEU A 302 6.73 27.25 -7.83
C LEU A 302 5.78 27.56 -6.68
N GLY A 303 6.26 28.30 -5.67
CA GLY A 303 5.40 28.77 -4.59
C GLY A 303 4.31 29.71 -5.12
N HIS A 304 4.66 30.63 -6.01
CA HIS A 304 3.73 31.57 -6.65
C HIS A 304 2.73 30.87 -7.56
N GLN A 305 3.19 30.01 -8.48
CA GLN A 305 2.29 29.28 -9.40
C GLN A 305 1.32 28.34 -8.67
N VAL A 306 1.78 27.70 -7.59
CA VAL A 306 0.93 26.85 -6.75
C VAL A 306 -0.06 27.72 -5.95
N ARG A 307 0.39 28.83 -5.36
CA ARG A 307 -0.49 29.78 -4.66
C ARG A 307 -1.56 30.33 -5.60
N GLU A 308 -1.18 30.91 -6.74
CA GLU A 308 -2.11 31.51 -7.70
C GLU A 308 -3.16 30.51 -8.21
N ARG A 309 -2.76 29.29 -8.58
CA ARG A 309 -3.72 28.31 -9.12
C ARG A 309 -4.57 27.62 -8.05
N ILE A 310 -4.11 27.57 -6.80
CA ILE A 310 -4.95 27.07 -5.71
C ILE A 310 -5.94 28.16 -5.26
N ILE A 311 -5.53 29.43 -5.20
CA ILE A 311 -6.40 30.57 -4.86
C ILE A 311 -7.60 30.68 -5.83
N VAL A 312 -7.43 30.27 -7.08
CA VAL A 312 -8.50 30.33 -8.11
C VAL A 312 -9.34 29.04 -8.15
N SER A 313 -9.03 28.00 -7.37
CA SER A 313 -9.78 26.74 -7.40
C SER A 313 -11.15 26.89 -6.70
N PRO A 314 -12.28 26.66 -7.40
CA PRO A 314 -13.62 26.75 -6.79
C PRO A 314 -13.91 25.62 -5.79
N ILE A 315 -13.04 24.60 -5.69
CA ILE A 315 -13.19 23.42 -4.82
C ILE A 315 -12.66 23.70 -3.42
N LEU A 316 -11.58 24.48 -3.31
CA LEU A 316 -11.07 24.97 -2.03
C LEU A 316 -11.72 26.33 -1.78
N GLY A 317 -12.77 26.35 -0.97
CA GLY A 317 -13.40 27.61 -0.55
C GLY A 317 -12.34 28.62 -0.11
N TYR A 318 -12.45 29.85 -0.62
CA TYR A 318 -11.50 30.96 -0.46
C TYR A 318 -10.98 31.15 0.99
N ASP A 319 -11.77 30.81 2.01
CA ASP A 319 -11.47 31.07 3.42
C ASP A 319 -10.47 30.11 4.09
N LYS A 320 -10.39 28.84 3.67
CA LYS A 320 -9.47 27.87 4.31
C LYS A 320 -8.00 28.09 3.94
N PHE A 321 -7.76 28.74 2.80
CA PHE A 321 -6.42 28.89 2.24
C PHE A 321 -5.70 30.15 2.76
N TYR A 322 -6.44 31.22 3.05
CA TYR A 322 -5.89 32.48 3.57
C TYR A 322 -5.45 32.41 5.03
N THR A 323 -5.97 31.47 5.81
CA THR A 323 -5.67 31.34 7.25
C THR A 323 -4.46 30.48 7.55
N GLU A 324 -3.98 29.66 6.61
CA GLU A 324 -2.88 28.72 6.82
C GLU A 324 -1.62 29.02 5.96
N PHE A 325 -1.56 30.18 5.32
CA PHE A 325 -0.47 30.67 4.45
C PHE A 325 0.01 32.07 4.87
#